data_AF-A0A0M0I506-F1
#
_entry.id   AF-A0A0M0I506-F1
#
_cell.length_a   1.000
_cell.length_b   1.000
_cell.length_c   1.000
_cell.angle_alpha   90.00
_cell.angle_beta   90.00
_cell.angle_gamma   90.00
#
_symmetry.space_group_name_H-M   'P 1'
#
loop_
_entity.id
_entity.type
_entity.pdbx_description
1 polymer ?
#
loop_
_entity_poly.entity_id
_entity_poly.type
_entity_poly.pdbx_seq_one_letter_code
_entity_poly.pdbx_strand_id
1 'polypeptide(L)'
;MSKPDYLQLVTKYNYFARESVKNGGKAYLVKGKSDVFRAIMKHGALSKPSFVQRLYKNHGIDTFKRRNRRDNFTQLCLWITANVSLETRTFSRNGTQGQIAKDIGISQSTVSRLLELAVKMGIISPAFPGDKVATDKKAGLVYDGHGLPYNQVYKVEDDFCYLAGPVAGKKLEKAFRDADEKAYAESGWRLHERLLTVRNYLWEKTIERRIAAISEGCFKKTISKISNRSRAVKIILDRMIKRGEHLLLSDIELDRMVNTRLKSCGFSA
;
A
#
# COMPACT_ATOMS: atom_id res chain seq x y z
N MET A 1 25.72 -6.98 3.54
CA MET A 1 24.44 -6.69 4.23
C MET A 1 23.40 -6.37 3.16
N SER A 2 22.30 -7.13 3.05
CA SER A 2 21.26 -6.81 2.06
C SER A 2 20.51 -5.53 2.46
N LYS A 3 20.12 -4.72 1.46
CA LYS A 3 19.30 -3.53 1.72
C LYS A 3 17.95 -3.98 2.32
N PRO A 4 17.49 -3.38 3.42
CA PRO A 4 16.21 -3.74 4.03
C PRO A 4 15.08 -3.57 3.03
N ASP A 5 14.10 -4.49 3.09
CA ASP A 5 12.90 -4.41 2.26
C ASP A 5 12.16 -3.10 2.57
N TYR A 6 11.55 -2.49 1.55
CA TYR A 6 10.83 -1.23 1.68
C TYR A 6 9.71 -1.31 2.72
N LEU A 7 9.05 -2.47 2.83
CA LEU A 7 8.05 -2.71 3.89
C LEU A 7 8.69 -2.70 5.28
N GLN A 8 9.90 -3.25 5.45
CA GLN A 8 10.63 -3.19 6.71
C GLN A 8 10.99 -1.75 7.08
N LEU A 9 11.33 -0.91 6.10
CA LEU A 9 11.57 0.51 6.32
C LEU A 9 10.29 1.24 6.74
N VAL A 10 9.18 1.05 6.02
CA VAL A 10 7.88 1.66 6.35
C VAL A 10 7.43 1.26 7.75
N THR A 11 7.45 -0.03 8.08
CA THR A 11 7.11 -0.54 9.42
C THR A 11 8.04 0.03 10.48
N LYS A 12 9.36 0.12 10.21
CA LYS A 12 10.33 0.71 11.13
C LYS A 12 10.07 2.20 11.38
N TYR A 13 9.80 2.99 10.35
CA TYR A 13 9.47 4.41 10.51
C TYR A 13 8.13 4.64 11.20
N ASN A 14 7.10 3.85 10.87
CA ASN A 14 5.82 3.86 11.56
C ASN A 14 5.99 3.51 13.05
N TYR A 15 6.81 2.51 13.36
CA TYR A 15 7.15 2.13 14.72
C TYR A 15 7.85 3.27 15.47
N PHE A 16 8.89 3.88 14.91
CA PHE A 16 9.58 5.00 15.56
C PHE A 16 8.70 6.23 15.76
N ALA A 17 7.81 6.52 14.80
CA ALA A 17 6.83 7.60 14.96
C ALA A 17 5.91 7.34 16.16
N ARG A 18 5.47 6.09 16.36
CA ARG A 18 4.65 5.68 17.52
C ARG A 18 5.43 5.77 18.82
N GLU A 19 6.61 5.18 18.89
CA GLU A 19 7.43 5.14 20.11
C GLU A 19 7.86 6.53 20.55
N SER A 20 8.25 7.40 19.62
CA SER A 20 8.61 8.77 19.95
C SER A 20 7.44 9.53 20.59
N VAL A 21 6.20 9.36 20.10
CA VAL A 21 5.02 9.99 20.70
C VAL A 21 4.67 9.40 22.06
N LYS A 22 4.80 8.07 22.24
CA LYS A 22 4.57 7.42 23.54
C LYS A 22 5.54 7.96 24.60
N ASN A 23 6.78 8.23 24.21
CA ASN A 23 7.81 8.81 25.08
C ASN A 23 7.68 10.34 25.26
N GLY A 24 6.53 10.93 24.92
CA GLY A 24 6.26 12.37 25.07
C GLY A 24 6.87 13.27 23.99
N GLY A 25 7.58 12.68 23.02
CA GLY A 25 8.25 13.38 21.92
C GLY A 25 7.34 13.72 20.73
N LYS A 26 7.95 14.31 19.69
CA LYS A 26 7.30 14.55 18.39
C LYS A 26 7.46 13.33 17.51
N ALA A 27 6.38 12.88 16.85
CA ALA A 27 6.47 11.80 15.87
C ALA A 27 7.56 12.10 14.83
N TYR A 28 8.44 11.13 14.56
CA TYR A 28 9.51 11.22 13.57
C TYR A 28 8.95 11.22 12.13
N LEU A 29 8.27 12.30 11.78
CA LEU A 29 7.57 12.54 10.52
C LEU A 29 7.76 14.00 10.12
N VAL A 30 7.56 14.30 8.83
CA VAL A 30 7.58 15.67 8.31
C VAL A 30 6.58 16.56 9.07
N LYS A 31 6.92 17.85 9.23
CA LYS A 31 6.06 18.88 9.84
C LYS A 31 4.66 18.86 9.20
N GLY A 32 3.62 19.01 10.01
CA GLY A 32 2.22 18.79 9.59
C GLY A 32 1.76 17.35 9.83
N LYS A 33 2.45 16.34 9.27
CA LYS A 33 2.13 14.93 9.55
C LYS A 33 2.35 14.57 11.01
N SER A 34 3.46 15.03 11.60
CA SER A 34 3.79 14.75 13.01
C SER A 34 2.73 15.30 13.97
N ASP A 35 2.20 16.50 13.71
CA ASP A 35 1.16 17.13 14.54
C ASP A 35 -0.16 16.33 14.48
N VAL A 36 -0.60 15.94 13.27
CA VAL A 36 -1.80 15.14 13.06
C VAL A 36 -1.63 13.75 13.65
N PHE A 37 -0.49 13.10 13.45
CA PHE A 37 -0.19 11.77 13.98
C PHE A 37 -0.23 11.77 15.51
N ARG A 38 0.40 12.77 16.15
CA ARG A 38 0.38 12.91 17.61
C ARG A 38 -1.03 13.15 18.15
N ALA A 39 -1.83 13.99 17.49
CA ALA A 39 -3.20 14.27 17.91
C ALA A 39 -4.09 13.03 17.79
N ILE A 40 -3.97 12.27 16.69
CA ILE A 40 -4.69 11.01 16.50
C ILE A 40 -4.24 9.96 17.52
N MET A 41 -2.93 9.86 17.83
CA MET A 41 -2.42 8.96 18.88
C MET A 41 -3.01 9.30 20.27
N LYS A 42 -3.10 10.59 20.60
CA LYS A 42 -3.56 11.05 21.93
C LYS A 42 -5.07 10.94 22.11
N HIS A 43 -5.84 11.24 21.07
CA HIS A 43 -7.29 11.40 21.19
C HIS A 43 -8.09 10.36 20.40
N GLY A 44 -7.49 9.70 19.42
CA GLY A 44 -8.18 8.88 18.42
C GLY A 44 -8.68 9.71 17.24
N ALA A 45 -8.83 9.06 16.07
CA ALA A 45 -9.20 9.72 14.81
C ALA A 45 -10.65 10.26 14.80
N LEU A 46 -11.50 9.77 15.69
CA LEU A 46 -12.92 10.11 15.79
C LEU A 46 -13.24 10.93 17.05
N SER A 47 -12.25 11.63 17.59
CA SER A 47 -12.38 12.38 18.84
C SER A 47 -13.08 13.73 18.68
N LYS A 48 -13.32 14.19 17.45
CA LYS A 48 -13.91 15.50 17.17
C LYS A 48 -15.42 15.39 16.92
N PRO A 49 -16.27 16.00 17.77
CA PRO A 49 -17.72 15.89 17.65
C PRO A 49 -18.28 16.35 16.31
N SER A 50 -17.73 17.44 15.74
CA SER A 50 -18.15 17.97 14.44
C SER A 50 -17.98 16.97 13.29
N PHE A 51 -16.93 16.14 13.36
CA PHE A 51 -16.67 15.12 12.37
C PHE A 51 -17.54 13.88 12.61
N VAL A 52 -17.71 13.47 13.87
CA VAL A 52 -18.68 12.42 14.26
C VAL A 52 -20.11 12.78 13.84
N GLN A 53 -20.49 14.06 13.91
CA GLN A 53 -21.78 14.55 13.45
C GLN A 53 -21.92 14.48 11.91
N ARG A 54 -20.85 14.77 11.16
CA ARG A 54 -20.82 14.61 9.70
C ARG A 54 -20.97 13.14 9.30
N LEU A 55 -20.34 12.25 10.06
CA LEU A 55 -20.50 10.80 9.93
C LEU A 55 -21.91 10.33 10.24
N TYR A 56 -22.45 10.82 11.34
CA TYR A 56 -23.81 10.54 11.80
C TYR A 56 -24.84 10.88 10.73
N LYS A 57 -24.71 12.05 10.10
CA LYS A 57 -25.63 12.54 9.06
C LYS A 57 -25.63 11.66 7.80
N ASN A 58 -24.50 11.05 7.46
CA ASN A 58 -24.33 10.37 6.17
C ASN A 58 -24.31 8.82 6.26
N HIS A 59 -23.98 8.22 7.42
CA HIS A 59 -23.66 6.78 7.52
C HIS A 59 -24.27 6.04 8.73
N GLY A 60 -25.14 6.70 9.50
CA GLY A 60 -25.86 6.08 10.62
C GLY A 60 -25.03 5.85 11.91
N ILE A 61 -25.74 5.78 13.04
CA ILE A 61 -25.24 5.87 14.43
C ILE A 61 -24.31 4.68 14.81
N ASP A 62 -24.40 3.56 14.09
CA ASP A 62 -23.88 2.28 14.57
C ASP A 62 -22.48 1.94 14.07
N THR A 63 -22.01 2.64 13.04
CA THR A 63 -20.78 2.34 12.32
C THR A 63 -19.54 2.36 13.23
N PHE A 64 -19.55 3.16 14.31
CA PHE A 64 -18.46 3.29 15.28
C PHE A 64 -18.89 2.98 16.73
N LYS A 65 -20.04 2.33 16.95
CA LYS A 65 -20.47 1.90 18.30
C LYS A 65 -19.46 0.92 18.92
N ARG A 66 -18.94 -0.01 18.12
CA ARG A 66 -17.97 -1.02 18.59
C ARG A 66 -16.58 -0.41 18.75
N ARG A 67 -16.03 -0.52 19.97
CA ARG A 67 -14.67 -0.04 20.32
C ARG A 67 -13.60 -0.54 19.34
N ASN A 68 -13.59 -1.85 19.04
CA ASN A 68 -12.62 -2.44 18.10
C ASN A 68 -12.65 -1.78 16.72
N ARG A 69 -13.82 -1.38 16.21
CA ARG A 69 -13.92 -0.72 14.90
C ARG A 69 -13.36 0.71 14.93
N ARG A 70 -13.55 1.43 16.03
CA ARG A 70 -12.93 2.76 16.26
C ARG A 70 -11.41 2.67 16.37
N ASP A 71 -10.93 1.67 17.09
CA ASP A 71 -9.50 1.45 17.29
C ASP A 71 -8.85 1.08 15.96
N ASN A 72 -9.42 0.14 15.21
CA ASN A 72 -8.94 -0.23 13.87
C ASN A 72 -8.96 0.94 12.89
N PHE A 73 -10.00 1.77 12.91
CA PHE A 73 -10.08 2.96 12.08
C PHE A 73 -9.01 4.00 12.46
N THR A 74 -8.76 4.17 13.76
CA THR A 74 -7.68 5.03 14.27
C THR A 74 -6.32 4.51 13.80
N GLN A 75 -6.08 3.20 13.86
CA GLN A 75 -4.84 2.59 13.35
C GLN A 75 -4.66 2.83 11.84
N LEU A 76 -5.73 2.71 11.05
CA LEU A 76 -5.71 3.04 9.62
C LEU A 76 -5.35 4.51 9.39
N CYS A 77 -5.98 5.44 10.13
CA CYS A 77 -5.70 6.87 9.99
C CYS A 77 -4.25 7.23 10.37
N LEU A 78 -3.69 6.59 11.41
CA LEU A 78 -2.28 6.74 11.77
C LEU A 78 -1.37 6.24 10.64
N TRP A 79 -1.70 5.08 10.07
CA TRP A 79 -0.95 4.52 8.95
C TRP A 79 -0.97 5.46 7.74
N ILE A 80 -2.14 5.96 7.35
CA ILE A 80 -2.30 6.92 6.25
C ILE A 80 -1.52 8.21 6.54
N THR A 81 -1.59 8.76 7.76
CA THR A 81 -0.90 10.00 8.13
C THR A 81 0.62 9.87 7.99
N ALA A 82 1.18 8.73 8.42
CA ALA A 82 2.61 8.48 8.28
C ALA A 82 3.03 8.28 6.82
N ASN A 83 2.18 7.63 6.02
CA ASN A 83 2.52 7.13 4.69
C ASN A 83 1.95 7.95 3.53
N VAL A 84 1.20 9.02 3.77
CA VAL A 84 0.73 9.89 2.68
C VAL A 84 1.88 10.70 2.10
N SER A 85 2.10 10.69 0.78
CA SER A 85 3.02 11.62 0.13
C SER A 85 2.43 13.03 0.15
N LEU A 86 3.22 14.04 0.54
CA LEU A 86 2.73 15.43 0.57
C LEU A 86 2.46 15.97 -0.83
N GLU A 87 3.33 15.64 -1.79
CA GLU A 87 3.27 16.14 -3.17
C GLU A 87 2.10 15.57 -3.97
N THR A 88 1.70 14.34 -3.67
CA THR A 88 0.68 13.61 -4.43
C THR A 88 -0.58 13.34 -3.60
N ARG A 89 -0.56 13.65 -2.31
CA ARG A 89 -1.63 13.38 -1.34
C ARG A 89 -2.07 11.91 -1.30
N THR A 90 -1.25 10.97 -1.79
CA THR A 90 -1.58 9.54 -1.83
C THR A 90 -0.63 8.72 -0.97
N PHE A 91 -1.18 7.68 -0.35
CA PHE A 91 -0.42 6.65 0.36
C PHE A 91 -0.30 5.36 -0.45
N SER A 92 -0.86 5.30 -1.67
CA SER A 92 -0.98 4.08 -2.46
C SER A 92 0.35 3.52 -2.95
N ARG A 93 1.42 4.34 -3.05
CA ARG A 93 2.78 3.84 -3.33
C ARG A 93 3.41 3.09 -2.16
N ASN A 94 2.92 3.33 -0.94
CA ASN A 94 3.63 2.96 0.28
C ASN A 94 3.10 1.66 0.92
N GLY A 95 2.01 1.10 0.39
CA GLY A 95 1.53 -0.21 0.82
C GLY A 95 0.25 -0.66 0.10
N THR A 96 0.17 -1.95 -0.25
CA THR A 96 -1.08 -2.60 -0.64
C THR A 96 -1.99 -2.78 0.58
N GLN A 97 -3.30 -3.04 0.37
CA GLN A 97 -4.21 -3.35 1.48
C GLN A 97 -3.71 -4.50 2.38
N GLY A 98 -3.06 -5.52 1.80
CA GLY A 98 -2.46 -6.62 2.55
C GLY A 98 -1.24 -6.19 3.38
N GLN A 99 -0.42 -5.27 2.87
CA GLN A 99 0.70 -4.69 3.62
C GLN A 99 0.22 -3.79 4.75
N ILE A 100 -0.79 -2.95 4.49
CA ILE A 100 -1.45 -2.14 5.52
C ILE A 100 -2.00 -3.04 6.62
N ALA A 101 -2.72 -4.10 6.25
CA ALA A 101 -3.30 -5.09 7.15
C ALA A 101 -2.25 -5.73 8.07
N LYS A 102 -1.11 -6.13 7.50
CA LYS A 102 0.02 -6.71 8.25
C LYS A 102 0.61 -5.71 9.23
N ASP A 103 0.81 -4.45 8.82
CA ASP A 103 1.45 -3.42 9.65
C ASP A 103 0.56 -3.00 10.84
N ILE A 104 -0.75 -2.90 10.63
CA ILE A 104 -1.70 -2.51 11.69
C ILE A 104 -2.26 -3.69 12.48
N GLY A 105 -2.00 -4.93 12.07
CA GLY A 105 -2.42 -6.15 12.77
C GLY A 105 -3.89 -6.52 12.61
N ILE A 106 -4.50 -6.27 11.44
CA ILE A 106 -5.90 -6.64 11.15
C ILE A 106 -6.02 -7.38 9.81
N SER A 107 -7.19 -7.93 9.48
CA SER A 107 -7.38 -8.61 8.18
C SER A 107 -7.44 -7.62 7.00
N GLN A 108 -6.98 -8.04 5.82
CA GLN A 108 -7.11 -7.27 4.59
C GLN A 108 -8.57 -6.89 4.29
N SER A 109 -9.51 -7.81 4.53
CA SER A 109 -10.95 -7.53 4.38
C SER A 109 -11.44 -6.42 5.31
N THR A 110 -10.87 -6.30 6.51
CA THR A 110 -11.17 -5.20 7.42
C THR A 110 -10.59 -3.89 6.91
N VAL A 111 -9.36 -3.89 6.39
CA VAL A 111 -8.75 -2.71 5.74
C VAL A 111 -9.63 -2.21 4.58
N SER A 112 -10.08 -3.11 3.70
CA SER A 112 -10.95 -2.73 2.58
C SER A 112 -12.22 -2.03 3.05
N ARG A 113 -12.94 -2.61 4.03
CA ARG A 113 -14.15 -1.99 4.59
C ARG A 113 -13.90 -0.65 5.27
N LEU A 114 -12.74 -0.47 5.89
CA LEU A 114 -12.36 0.79 6.53
C LEU A 114 -11.96 1.86 5.50
N LEU A 115 -11.34 1.48 4.38
CA LEU A 115 -11.05 2.38 3.26
C LEU A 115 -12.33 2.80 2.54
N GLU A 116 -13.24 1.88 2.26
CA GLU A 116 -14.57 2.19 1.72
C GLU A 116 -15.33 3.16 2.64
N LEU A 117 -15.24 2.92 3.95
CA LEU A 117 -15.79 3.83 4.93
C LEU A 117 -15.11 5.20 4.82
N ALA A 118 -13.79 5.29 4.83
CA ALA A 118 -13.07 6.56 4.67
C ALA A 118 -13.46 7.32 3.38
N VAL A 119 -13.71 6.61 2.27
CA VAL A 119 -14.24 7.19 1.02
C VAL A 119 -15.63 7.77 1.23
N LYS A 120 -16.54 6.98 1.79
CA LYS A 120 -17.90 7.39 2.15
C LYS A 120 -17.93 8.61 3.07
N MET A 121 -16.94 8.72 3.95
CA MET A 121 -16.77 9.83 4.88
C MET A 121 -16.21 11.10 4.23
N GLY A 122 -15.76 11.04 2.97
CA GLY A 122 -15.20 12.17 2.24
C GLY A 122 -13.78 12.57 2.68
N ILE A 123 -13.11 11.76 3.51
CA ILE A 123 -11.74 12.06 3.98
C ILE A 123 -10.68 11.52 3.03
N ILE A 124 -11.03 10.53 2.21
CA ILE A 124 -10.22 10.10 1.07
C ILE A 124 -11.14 9.97 -0.13
N SER A 125 -10.57 10.01 -1.34
CA SER A 125 -11.31 9.77 -2.57
C SER A 125 -10.48 8.93 -3.54
N PRO A 126 -11.11 8.19 -4.47
CA PRO A 126 -10.41 7.64 -5.62
C PRO A 126 -9.81 8.81 -6.43
N ALA A 127 -8.50 8.76 -6.69
CA ALA A 127 -7.81 9.78 -7.48
C ALA A 127 -8.29 9.84 -8.94
N PHE A 128 -8.88 8.74 -9.44
CA PHE A 128 -9.42 8.60 -10.78
C PHE A 128 -10.83 7.99 -10.70
N PRO A 129 -11.88 8.81 -10.50
CA PRO A 129 -13.22 8.30 -10.24
C PRO A 129 -13.93 7.68 -11.45
N GLY A 130 -13.50 8.01 -12.69
CA GLY A 130 -13.89 7.36 -13.96
C GLY A 130 -15.40 7.15 -14.18
N ASP A 131 -16.02 7.94 -15.06
CA ASP A 131 -17.36 7.63 -15.56
C ASP A 131 -17.30 6.68 -16.76
N LYS A 132 -17.76 5.45 -16.58
CA LYS A 132 -18.33 4.51 -17.57
C LYS A 132 -17.91 4.61 -19.07
N VAL A 133 -16.64 4.63 -19.48
CA VAL A 133 -16.27 4.22 -20.86
C VAL A 133 -14.85 3.67 -20.92
N ALA A 134 -14.66 2.48 -21.49
CA ALA A 134 -13.36 1.81 -21.63
C ALA A 134 -12.39 2.49 -22.62
N THR A 135 -12.83 3.54 -23.33
CA THR A 135 -12.06 4.25 -24.37
C THR A 135 -11.71 5.70 -24.01
N ASP A 136 -12.08 6.20 -22.83
CA ASP A 136 -11.71 7.56 -22.41
C ASP A 136 -10.21 7.62 -22.06
N LYS A 137 -9.48 8.60 -22.59
CA LYS A 137 -8.08 8.88 -22.23
C LYS A 137 -7.91 9.22 -20.73
N LYS A 138 -9.01 9.49 -20.01
CA LYS A 138 -9.09 9.61 -18.54
C LYS A 138 -9.51 8.31 -17.82
N ALA A 139 -9.92 7.25 -18.52
CA ALA A 139 -10.32 5.97 -17.94
C ALA A 139 -9.13 4.99 -17.92
N GLY A 140 -8.66 4.65 -16.72
CA GLY A 140 -7.55 3.70 -16.50
C GLY A 140 -7.78 2.80 -15.29
N LEU A 141 -9.05 2.53 -14.96
CA LEU A 141 -9.41 1.57 -13.94
C LEU A 141 -9.37 0.17 -14.56
N VAL A 142 -8.42 -0.65 -14.12
CA VAL A 142 -8.38 -2.06 -14.50
C VAL A 142 -9.18 -2.82 -13.47
N TYR A 143 -10.31 -3.37 -13.87
CA TYR A 143 -11.19 -4.15 -13.00
C TYR A 143 -10.79 -5.62 -13.03
N ASP A 144 -11.05 -6.34 -11.93
CA ASP A 144 -11.05 -7.80 -11.92
C ASP A 144 -12.32 -8.37 -12.60
N GLY A 145 -12.35 -9.68 -12.77
CA GLY A 145 -13.50 -10.38 -13.36
C GLY A 145 -14.81 -10.25 -12.55
N HIS A 146 -14.78 -9.59 -11.39
CA HIS A 146 -15.93 -9.28 -10.54
C HIS A 146 -16.25 -7.78 -10.51
N GLY A 147 -15.57 -6.95 -11.32
CA GLY A 147 -15.81 -5.51 -11.38
C GLY A 147 -15.15 -4.72 -10.24
N LEU A 148 -14.15 -5.27 -9.54
CA LEU A 148 -13.37 -4.56 -8.51
C LEU A 148 -12.10 -3.95 -9.12
N PRO A 149 -11.83 -2.64 -8.93
CA PRO A 149 -10.64 -2.01 -9.51
C PRO A 149 -9.35 -2.49 -8.84
N TYR A 150 -8.43 -3.08 -9.61
CA TYR A 150 -7.14 -3.61 -9.16
C TYR A 150 -6.17 -2.54 -8.60
N ASN A 151 -6.27 -1.30 -9.06
CA ASN A 151 -5.32 -0.22 -8.77
C ASN A 151 -6.02 1.07 -8.33
N GLN A 152 -6.77 1.01 -7.23
CA GLN A 152 -7.36 2.22 -6.68
C GLN A 152 -6.29 3.07 -5.99
N VAL A 153 -5.84 4.12 -6.67
CA VAL A 153 -5.06 5.18 -6.06
C VAL A 153 -6.01 6.02 -5.23
N TYR A 154 -5.77 6.12 -3.92
CA TYR A 154 -6.54 7.00 -3.04
C TYR A 154 -5.80 8.30 -2.84
N LYS A 155 -6.53 9.41 -2.89
CA LYS A 155 -6.08 10.75 -2.54
C LYS A 155 -6.68 11.14 -1.20
N VAL A 156 -5.87 11.70 -0.32
CA VAL A 156 -6.30 12.27 0.96
C VAL A 156 -6.91 13.64 0.72
N GLU A 157 -8.11 13.85 1.27
CA GLU A 157 -8.83 15.13 1.21
C GLU A 157 -8.50 16.00 2.43
N ASP A 158 -8.74 17.30 2.32
CA ASP A 158 -8.43 18.24 3.41
C ASP A 158 -9.18 17.87 4.70
N ASP A 159 -10.42 17.38 4.60
CA ASP A 159 -11.22 16.90 5.74
C ASP A 159 -10.49 15.84 6.58
N PHE A 160 -9.63 15.01 5.99
CA PHE A 160 -8.80 14.06 6.74
C PHE A 160 -7.89 14.76 7.75
N CYS A 161 -7.32 15.90 7.38
CA CYS A 161 -6.41 16.66 8.22
C CYS A 161 -7.11 17.10 9.52
N TYR A 162 -8.42 17.35 9.44
CA TYR A 162 -9.24 17.84 10.54
C TYR A 162 -9.70 16.76 11.51
N LEU A 163 -9.42 15.47 11.26
CA LEU A 163 -9.58 14.38 12.24
C LEU A 163 -8.79 14.67 13.53
N ALA A 164 -7.64 15.34 13.41
CA ALA A 164 -6.79 15.77 14.52
C ALA A 164 -7.22 17.10 15.16
N GLY A 165 -8.26 17.76 14.64
CA GLY A 165 -8.68 19.10 15.02
C GLY A 165 -8.07 20.21 14.17
N PRO A 166 -8.57 21.45 14.30
CA PRO A 166 -8.29 22.54 13.38
C PRO A 166 -6.82 23.00 13.38
N VAL A 167 -6.15 22.97 14.54
CA VAL A 167 -4.76 23.44 14.64
C VAL A 167 -3.80 22.49 13.92
N ALA A 168 -3.89 21.19 14.19
CA ALA A 168 -3.07 20.20 13.51
C ALA A 168 -3.47 20.04 12.04
N GLY A 169 -4.78 20.08 11.76
CA GLY A 169 -5.32 19.98 10.40
C GLY A 169 -4.81 21.08 9.47
N LYS A 170 -4.88 22.35 9.89
CA LYS A 170 -4.36 23.48 9.11
C LYS A 170 -2.87 23.35 8.79
N LYS A 171 -2.07 22.78 9.71
CA LYS A 171 -0.64 22.55 9.46
C LYS A 171 -0.40 21.50 8.39
N LEU A 172 -1.15 20.39 8.40
CA LEU A 172 -1.03 19.35 7.38
C LEU A 172 -1.57 19.82 6.03
N GLU A 173 -2.70 20.52 6.02
CA GLU A 173 -3.28 21.11 4.82
C GLU A 173 -2.31 22.11 4.17
N LYS A 174 -1.67 22.97 4.98
CA LYS A 174 -0.60 23.86 4.50
C LYS A 174 0.58 23.08 3.95
N ALA A 175 1.04 22.04 4.67
CA ALA A 175 2.15 21.20 4.19
C ALA A 175 1.84 20.51 2.84
N PHE A 176 0.57 20.14 2.59
CA PHE A 176 0.15 19.65 1.28
C PHE A 176 0.21 20.74 0.20
N ARG A 177 -0.23 21.96 0.50
CA ARG A 177 -0.18 23.09 -0.45
C ARG A 177 1.26 23.49 -0.77
N ASP A 178 2.09 23.69 0.25
CA ASP A 178 3.50 24.05 0.10
C ASP A 178 4.26 22.98 -0.74
N ALA A 179 3.96 21.69 -0.53
CA ALA A 179 4.58 20.61 -1.31
C ALA A 179 4.05 20.52 -2.75
N ASP A 180 2.78 20.81 -2.99
CA ASP A 180 2.17 20.86 -4.33
C ASP A 180 2.79 22.00 -5.16
N GLU A 181 2.89 23.19 -4.58
CA GLU A 181 3.52 24.37 -5.20
C GLU A 181 4.99 24.10 -5.52
N LYS A 182 5.73 23.53 -4.56
CA LYS A 182 7.14 23.17 -4.76
C LYS A 182 7.30 22.13 -5.88
N ALA A 183 6.52 21.06 -5.86
CA ALA A 183 6.59 20.02 -6.88
C ALA A 183 6.21 20.55 -8.28
N TYR A 184 5.24 21.47 -8.36
CA TYR A 184 4.89 22.14 -9.61
C TYR A 184 6.03 23.03 -10.10
N ALA A 185 6.65 23.83 -9.23
CA ALA A 185 7.78 24.68 -9.61
C ALA A 185 9.00 23.87 -10.11
N GLU A 186 9.26 22.70 -9.53
CA GLU A 186 10.39 21.84 -9.91
C GLU A 186 10.15 21.04 -11.20
N SER A 187 8.92 20.56 -11.44
CA SER A 187 8.62 19.61 -12.54
C SER A 187 7.73 20.16 -13.65
N GLY A 188 7.04 21.27 -13.42
CA GLY A 188 5.96 21.76 -14.27
C GLY A 188 4.69 20.91 -14.25
N TRP A 189 4.67 19.78 -13.53
CA TRP A 189 3.55 18.85 -13.51
C TRP A 189 2.53 19.22 -12.45
N ARG A 190 1.26 19.26 -12.81
CA ARG A 190 0.13 19.44 -11.90
C ARG A 190 -0.13 18.16 -11.09
N LEU A 191 -0.87 18.28 -9.99
CA LEU A 191 -1.22 17.16 -9.10
C LEU A 191 -1.79 15.94 -9.86
N HIS A 192 -2.66 16.16 -10.85
CA HIS A 192 -3.23 15.09 -11.68
C HIS A 192 -2.15 14.28 -12.40
N GLU A 193 -1.17 14.94 -13.01
CA GLU A 193 -0.08 14.30 -13.75
C GLU A 193 0.82 13.50 -12.81
N ARG A 194 1.13 14.07 -11.63
CA ARG A 194 1.90 13.36 -10.61
C ARG A 194 1.15 12.13 -10.10
N LEU A 195 -0.17 12.19 -9.92
CA LEU A 195 -1.01 11.03 -9.60
C LEU A 195 -1.01 9.98 -10.73
N LEU A 196 -0.94 10.38 -12.00
CA LEU A 196 -0.82 9.43 -13.13
C LEU A 196 0.51 8.66 -13.05
N THR A 197 1.61 9.31 -12.67
CA THR A 197 2.88 8.59 -12.44
C THR A 197 2.77 7.58 -11.30
N VAL A 198 1.97 7.87 -10.26
CA VAL A 198 1.71 6.92 -9.17
C VAL A 198 0.96 5.70 -9.70
N ARG A 199 -0.08 5.93 -10.49
CA ARG A 199 -0.87 4.87 -11.11
C ARG A 199 0.00 3.99 -12.01
N ASN A 200 0.77 4.58 -12.91
CA ASN A 200 1.61 3.84 -13.87
C ASN A 200 2.65 2.99 -13.14
N TYR A 201 3.31 3.55 -12.12
CA TYR A 201 4.24 2.80 -11.27
C TYR A 201 3.60 1.57 -10.59
N LEU A 202 2.38 1.73 -10.05
CA LEU A 202 1.65 0.62 -9.43
C LEU A 202 1.22 -0.42 -10.46
N TRP A 203 0.84 0.02 -11.66
CA TRP A 203 0.49 -0.84 -12.78
C TRP A 203 1.68 -1.67 -13.27
N GLU A 204 2.83 -1.03 -13.55
CA GLU A 204 4.07 -1.70 -13.95
C GLU A 204 4.49 -2.74 -12.92
N LYS A 205 4.54 -2.39 -11.64
CA LYS A 205 4.84 -3.35 -10.57
C LYS A 205 3.82 -4.47 -10.43
N THR A 206 2.58 -4.26 -10.86
CA THR A 206 1.54 -5.30 -10.88
C THR A 206 1.73 -6.22 -12.08
N ILE A 207 2.07 -5.67 -13.24
CA ILE A 207 2.47 -6.43 -14.44
C ILE A 207 3.71 -7.26 -14.13
N GLU A 208 4.77 -6.70 -13.56
CA GLU A 208 5.99 -7.42 -13.18
C GLU A 208 5.68 -8.57 -12.23
N ARG A 209 4.86 -8.34 -11.20
CA ARG A 209 4.40 -9.39 -10.28
C ARG A 209 3.57 -10.46 -10.96
N ARG A 210 2.70 -10.08 -11.91
CA ARG A 210 1.92 -11.03 -12.71
C ARG A 210 2.81 -11.82 -13.67
N ILE A 211 3.78 -11.20 -14.33
CA ILE A 211 4.77 -11.86 -15.18
C ILE A 211 5.61 -12.83 -14.34
N ALA A 212 6.04 -12.44 -13.15
CA ALA A 212 6.72 -13.32 -12.21
C ALA A 212 5.84 -14.52 -11.81
N ALA A 213 4.59 -14.28 -11.42
CA ALA A 213 3.64 -15.33 -11.04
C ALA A 213 3.24 -16.25 -12.20
N ILE A 214 3.03 -15.71 -13.40
CA ILE A 214 2.81 -16.46 -14.65
C ILE A 214 4.05 -17.31 -14.94
N SER A 215 5.26 -16.74 -14.81
CA SER A 215 6.49 -17.48 -15.02
C SER A 215 6.71 -18.60 -14.00
N GLU A 216 6.19 -18.51 -12.78
CA GLU A 216 6.28 -19.57 -11.77
C GLU A 216 5.18 -20.64 -11.95
N GLY A 217 3.93 -20.23 -12.16
CA GLY A 217 2.80 -21.14 -12.40
C GLY A 217 2.93 -21.89 -13.74
N CYS A 218 3.42 -21.23 -14.79
CA CYS A 218 3.68 -21.85 -16.08
C CYS A 218 4.91 -22.77 -16.01
N PHE A 219 5.96 -22.38 -15.29
CA PHE A 219 7.14 -23.24 -15.13
C PHE A 219 6.85 -24.53 -14.36
N LYS A 220 6.11 -24.47 -13.25
CA LYS A 220 5.72 -25.69 -12.53
C LYS A 220 4.92 -26.63 -13.44
N LYS A 221 3.97 -26.10 -14.21
CA LYS A 221 3.18 -26.86 -15.21
C LYS A 221 4.03 -27.39 -16.37
N THR A 222 5.04 -26.64 -16.82
CA THR A 222 5.93 -27.06 -17.89
C THR A 222 6.88 -28.16 -17.42
N ILE A 223 7.50 -27.99 -16.26
CA ILE A 223 8.40 -29.00 -15.67
C ILE A 223 7.64 -30.27 -15.32
N SER A 224 6.43 -30.18 -14.74
CA SER A 224 5.63 -31.36 -14.38
C SER A 224 5.16 -32.19 -15.58
N LYS A 225 5.23 -31.65 -16.80
CA LYS A 225 4.91 -32.35 -18.06
C LYS A 225 6.13 -33.00 -18.71
N ILE A 226 7.33 -32.78 -18.19
CA ILE A 226 8.56 -33.37 -18.72
C ILE A 226 8.76 -34.75 -18.09
N SER A 227 8.95 -35.78 -18.91
CA SER A 227 9.25 -37.14 -18.44
C SER A 227 10.74 -37.39 -18.18
N ASN A 228 11.62 -36.68 -18.88
CA ASN A 228 13.08 -36.82 -18.74
C ASN A 228 13.63 -35.92 -17.62
N ARG A 229 14.14 -36.53 -16.55
CA ARG A 229 14.70 -35.84 -15.40
C ARG A 229 15.87 -34.92 -15.76
N SER A 230 16.82 -35.37 -16.58
CA SER A 230 17.98 -34.56 -16.97
C SER A 230 17.58 -33.29 -17.74
N ARG A 231 16.52 -33.39 -18.55
CA ARG A 231 15.95 -32.22 -19.25
C ARG A 231 15.27 -31.24 -18.29
N ALA A 232 14.57 -31.75 -17.27
CA ALA A 232 13.96 -30.93 -16.22
C ALA A 232 15.02 -30.25 -15.32
N VAL A 233 16.08 -30.98 -14.94
CA VAL A 233 17.25 -30.46 -14.22
C VAL A 233 17.85 -29.29 -14.99
N LYS A 234 18.13 -29.46 -16.29
CA LYS A 234 18.75 -28.42 -17.13
C LYS A 234 17.90 -27.15 -17.19
N ILE A 235 16.59 -27.28 -17.35
CA ILE A 235 15.68 -26.10 -17.41
C ILE A 235 15.58 -25.41 -16.05
N ILE A 236 15.60 -26.15 -14.95
CA ILE A 236 15.65 -25.58 -13.59
C ILE A 236 16.97 -24.85 -13.36
N LEU A 237 18.08 -25.46 -13.73
CA LEU A 237 19.42 -24.91 -13.58
C LEU A 237 19.63 -23.67 -14.45
N ASP A 238 19.26 -23.70 -15.73
CA ASP A 238 19.32 -22.54 -16.64
C ASP A 238 18.52 -21.35 -16.09
N ARG A 239 17.40 -21.63 -15.43
CA ARG A 239 16.60 -20.59 -14.78
C ARG A 239 17.27 -20.02 -13.53
N MET A 240 17.89 -20.88 -12.73
CA MET A 240 18.67 -20.46 -11.56
C MET A 240 19.89 -19.63 -11.98
N ILE A 241 20.50 -19.98 -13.11
CA ILE A 241 21.61 -19.25 -13.72
C ILE A 241 21.15 -17.86 -14.16
N LYS A 242 20.05 -17.76 -14.93
CA LYS A 242 19.47 -16.48 -15.37
C LYS A 242 19.05 -15.55 -14.23
N ARG A 243 18.74 -16.09 -13.05
CA ARG A 243 18.40 -15.34 -11.83
C ARG A 243 19.60 -15.03 -10.94
N GLY A 244 20.80 -15.48 -11.30
CA GLY A 244 22.01 -15.30 -10.50
C GLY A 244 22.06 -16.15 -9.23
N GLU A 245 21.14 -17.09 -9.03
CA GLU A 245 21.04 -17.90 -7.80
C GLU A 245 22.25 -18.85 -7.64
N HIS A 246 22.81 -19.34 -8.75
CA HIS A 246 24.01 -20.17 -8.77
C HIS A 246 25.26 -19.49 -8.22
N LEU A 247 25.34 -18.15 -8.25
CA LEU A 247 26.48 -17.39 -7.74
C LEU A 247 26.52 -17.34 -6.20
N LEU A 248 25.45 -17.78 -5.54
CA LEU A 248 25.25 -17.67 -4.10
C LEU A 248 25.30 -19.01 -3.37
N LEU A 249 25.60 -20.10 -4.09
CA LEU A 249 25.52 -21.47 -3.59
C LEU A 249 26.77 -22.25 -3.99
N SER A 250 27.25 -23.10 -3.10
CA SER A 250 28.22 -24.15 -3.47
C SER A 250 27.56 -25.21 -4.38
N ASP A 251 28.37 -25.98 -5.10
CA ASP A 251 27.87 -27.04 -6.00
C ASP A 251 26.92 -28.02 -5.30
N ILE A 252 27.25 -28.38 -4.04
CA ILE A 252 26.44 -29.29 -3.22
C ILE A 252 25.09 -28.65 -2.84
N GLU A 253 25.06 -27.35 -2.54
CA GLU A 253 23.84 -26.61 -2.20
C GLU A 253 22.96 -26.37 -3.43
N LEU A 254 23.59 -26.13 -4.57
CA LEU A 254 22.94 -26.00 -5.87
C LEU A 254 22.21 -27.30 -6.23
N ASP A 255 22.87 -28.44 -6.11
CA ASP A 255 22.28 -29.77 -6.35
C ASP A 255 21.10 -30.08 -5.43
N ARG A 256 21.22 -29.77 -4.14
CA ARG A 256 20.10 -29.92 -3.18
C ARG A 256 18.92 -29.05 -3.55
N MET A 257 19.16 -27.81 -3.99
CA MET A 257 18.10 -26.87 -4.33
C MET A 257 17.41 -27.24 -5.65
N VAL A 258 18.16 -27.70 -6.65
CA VAL A 258 17.61 -28.24 -7.91
C VAL A 258 16.75 -29.48 -7.64
N ASN A 259 17.24 -30.43 -6.84
CA ASN A 259 16.47 -31.62 -6.47
C ASN A 259 15.21 -31.31 -5.66
N THR A 260 15.24 -30.30 -4.79
CA THR A 260 14.06 -29.83 -4.05
C THR A 260 13.01 -29.24 -4.99
N ARG A 261 13.44 -28.46 -5.99
CA ARG A 261 12.54 -27.90 -7.01
C ARG A 261 11.95 -28.97 -7.92
N LEU A 262 12.73 -29.98 -8.30
CA LEU A 262 12.23 -31.17 -9.03
C LEU A 262 11.14 -31.91 -8.27
N LYS A 263 11.37 -32.19 -6.97
CA LYS A 263 10.37 -32.81 -6.09
C LYS A 263 9.08 -31.99 -6.03
N SER A 264 9.20 -30.67 -5.87
CA SER A 264 8.03 -29.77 -5.86
C SER A 264 7.25 -29.77 -7.18
N CYS A 265 7.88 -30.19 -8.29
CA CYS A 265 7.29 -30.33 -9.62
C CYS A 265 6.83 -31.75 -9.95
N GLY A 266 6.87 -32.69 -9.00
CA GLY A 266 6.35 -34.05 -9.15
C GLY A 266 7.35 -35.13 -9.58
N PHE A 267 8.64 -34.81 -9.62
CA PHE A 267 9.67 -35.84 -9.84
C PHE A 267 9.92 -36.61 -8.54
N SER A 268 9.83 -37.94 -8.60
CA SER A 268 10.27 -38.82 -7.50
C SER A 268 11.78 -38.73 -7.33
N ALA A 269 12.26 -38.89 -6.09
CA ALA A 269 13.68 -38.77 -5.74
C ALA A 269 14.56 -39.63 -6.66
#